data_AF-A0A653DAW9-F1
#
_entry.id   AF-A0A653DAW9-F1
#
_cell.length_a   1.000
_cell.length_b   1.000
_cell.length_c   1.000
_cell.angle_alpha   90.00
_cell.angle_beta   90.00
_cell.angle_gamma   90.00
#
_symmetry.space_group_name_H-M   'P 1'
#
loop_
_entity.id
_entity.type
_entity.pdbx_description
1 polymer ?
#
loop_
_entity_poly.entity_id
_entity_poly.type
_entity_poly.pdbx_seq_one_letter_code
_entity_poly.pdbx_strand_id
1 'polypeptide(L)' 'MPGSETTYLVSILAVDYDSFAVFYDCSSHLSFSYVLTRSKHRNETLIEIALKEATKVSPLLPWPSKKLNCEIF' A
#
# COMPACT_ATOMS: atom_id res chain seq x y z
N MET A 1 5.18 10.93 28.39
CA MET A 1 6.31 10.59 27.51
C MET A 1 6.13 11.39 26.23
N PRO A 2 7.14 12.12 25.73
CA PRO A 2 7.02 12.78 24.45
C PRO A 2 6.81 11.68 23.40
N GLY A 3 5.77 11.83 22.56
CA GLY A 3 5.50 10.89 21.49
C GLY A 3 6.71 10.85 20.55
N SER A 4 7.24 9.66 20.31
CA SER A 4 8.24 9.46 19.27
C SER A 4 7.60 9.86 17.93
N GLU A 5 7.96 11.02 17.39
CA GLU A 5 7.59 11.39 16.04
C GLU A 5 8.36 10.51 15.06
N THR A 6 7.70 9.52 14.48
CA THR A 6 8.29 8.66 13.46
C THR A 6 8.01 9.25 12.09
N THR A 7 9.07 9.55 11.33
CA THR A 7 8.96 9.99 9.94
C THR A 7 9.09 8.79 9.01
N TYR A 8 8.18 8.66 8.05
CA TYR A 8 8.22 7.63 7.02
C TYR A 8 8.50 8.24 5.65
N LEU A 9 9.37 7.58 4.87
CA LEU A 9 9.65 7.92 3.48
C LEU A 9 8.86 7.00 2.56
N VAL A 10 7.82 7.55 1.96
CA VAL A 10 6.85 6.80 1.16
C VAL A 10 6.86 7.28 -0.29
N SER A 11 6.79 6.33 -1.23
CA SER A 11 6.60 6.61 -2.67
C SER A 11 5.31 5.96 -3.17
N ILE A 12 4.56 6.68 -3.99
CA ILE A 12 3.37 6.14 -4.68
C ILE A 12 3.83 5.39 -5.92
N LEU A 13 3.49 4.11 -6.01
CA LEU A 13 3.83 3.23 -7.13
C LEU A 13 2.72 3.21 -8.18
N ALA A 14 1.46 3.28 -7.74
CA ALA A 14 0.29 3.37 -8.61
C ALA A 14 -0.87 4.01 -7.85
N VAL A 15 -1.69 4.80 -8.53
CA VAL A 15 -2.88 5.44 -7.95
C VAL A 15 -3.87 5.74 -9.06
N ASP A 16 -5.15 5.44 -8.83
CA ASP A 16 -6.24 5.87 -9.71
C ASP A 16 -7.09 6.99 -9.09
N TYR A 17 -6.70 7.42 -7.88
CA TYR A 17 -7.33 8.41 -7.00
C TYR A 17 -8.74 8.06 -6.52
N ASP A 18 -9.57 7.43 -7.34
CA ASP A 18 -10.97 7.15 -7.04
C ASP A 18 -11.18 5.85 -6.27
N SER A 19 -10.27 4.87 -6.37
CA SER A 19 -10.52 3.54 -5.83
C SER A 19 -9.33 2.93 -5.08
N PHE A 20 -8.09 3.11 -5.53
CA PHE A 20 -6.91 2.54 -4.92
C PHE A 20 -5.67 3.45 -4.95
N ALA A 21 -4.74 3.16 -4.03
CA ALA A 21 -3.37 3.61 -4.10
C ALA A 21 -2.44 2.48 -3.64
N VAL A 22 -1.32 2.31 -4.33
CA VAL A 22 -0.23 1.42 -3.92
C VAL A 22 0.96 2.28 -3.54
N PHE A 23 1.45 2.11 -2.32
CA PHE A 23 2.63 2.83 -1.86
C PHE A 23 3.68 1.88 -1.32
N TYR A 24 4.93 2.31 -1.47
CA TYR A 24 6.12 1.64 -0.99
C TYR A 24 6.78 2.48 0.08
N ASP A 25 7.13 1.85 1.20
CA ASP A 25 7.88 2.45 2.29
C ASP A 25 9.24 1.75 2.40
N CYS A 26 10.31 2.55 2.33
CA CYS A 26 11.70 2.10 2.48
C CYS A 26 12.41 2.72 3.70
N SER A 27 11.68 3.45 4.54
CA SER A 27 12.25 4.14 5.71
C SER A 27 12.59 3.22 6.88
N SER A 28 12.02 2.01 6.90
CA SER A 28 12.26 1.02 7.94
C SER A 28 13.26 -0.05 7.48
N HIS A 29 13.88 -0.77 8.41
CA HIS A 29 14.74 -1.93 8.12
C HIS A 29 14.04 -3.04 7.32
N LEU A 30 12.71 -2.97 7.22
CA LEU A 30 11.88 -3.82 6.39
C LEU A 30 11.17 -2.93 5.36
N SER A 31 11.40 -3.19 4.08
CA SER A 31 10.63 -2.53 3.03
C SER A 31 9.22 -3.11 2.98
N PHE A 32 8.21 -2.25 2.95
CA PHE A 32 6.81 -2.68 2.87
C PHE A 32 6.10 -2.05 1.67
N SER A 33 5.09 -2.76 1.17
CA SER A 33 4.17 -2.24 0.16
C SER A 33 2.75 -2.44 0.64
N TYR A 34 1.93 -1.40 0.46
CA TYR A 34 0.56 -1.38 0.93
C TYR A 34 -0.36 -1.09 -0.24
N VAL A 35 -1.48 -1.80 -0.30
CA VAL A 35 -2.60 -1.48 -1.19
C VAL A 35 -3.68 -0.85 -0.33
N LEU A 36 -3.94 0.43 -0.56
CA LEU A 36 -5.06 1.15 0.02
C LEU A 36 -6.24 1.09 -0.93
N THR A 37 -7.43 0.83 -0.40
CA THR A 37 -8.68 0.85 -1.17
C THR A 37 -9.69 1.76 -0.49
N ARG A 38 -10.50 2.48 -1.28
CA ARG A 38 -11.64 3.26 -0.74
C ARG A 38 -12.81 2.40 -0.28
N SER A 39 -12.79 1.10 -0.56
CA SER A 39 -13.80 0.13 -0.09
C SER A 39 -13.43 -0.43 1.28
N LYS A 40 -14.43 -0.52 2.18
CA LYS A 40 -14.29 -1.24 3.46
C LYS A 40 -14.22 -2.75 3.27
N HIS A 41 -14.83 -3.27 2.21
CA HIS A 41 -14.77 -4.68 1.86
C HIS A 41 -13.59 -4.96 0.94
N ARG A 42 -12.89 -6.06 1.23
CA ARG A 42 -11.78 -6.53 0.40
C ARG A 42 -12.31 -6.91 -0.98
N ASN A 43 -11.72 -6.32 -2.01
CA ASN A 43 -12.03 -6.59 -3.41
C ASN A 43 -10.76 -7.12 -4.09
N GLU A 44 -10.68 -8.43 -4.30
CA GLU A 44 -9.48 -9.08 -4.88
C GLU A 44 -9.19 -8.58 -6.29
N THR A 45 -10.22 -8.37 -7.12
CA THR A 45 -10.05 -7.84 -8.48
C THR A 45 -9.44 -6.45 -8.46
N LEU A 46 -9.86 -5.59 -7.52
CA LEU A 46 -9.27 -4.26 -7.36
C LEU A 46 -7.81 -4.33 -6.92
N ILE A 47 -7.50 -5.25 -5.99
CA ILE A 47 -6.13 -5.49 -5.52
C ILE A 47 -5.24 -5.99 -6.67
N GLU A 48 -5.73 -6.92 -7.49
CA GLU A 48 -5.04 -7.42 -8.69
C GLU A 48 -4.71 -6.29 -9.67
N ILE A 49 -5.68 -5.41 -9.96
CA ILE A 49 -5.47 -4.25 -10.83
C ILE A 49 -4.40 -3.34 -10.23
N ALA A 50 -4.52 -3.01 -8.94
CA ALA A 50 -3.57 -2.15 -8.24
C ALA A 50 -2.13 -2.69 -8.30
N LEU A 51 -1.95 -4.00 -8.06
CA LEU A 51 -0.64 -4.66 -8.15
C LEU A 51 -0.11 -4.70 -9.57
N LYS A 52 -0.96 -4.96 -10.56
CA LYS A 52 -0.57 -4.96 -11.98
C LYS A 52 -0.07 -3.58 -12.41
N GLU A 53 -0.69 -2.50 -11.95
CA GLU A 53 -0.22 -1.15 -12.23
C GLU A 53 1.10 -0.85 -11.50
N ALA A 54 1.20 -1.20 -10.21
CA ALA A 54 2.41 -0.96 -9.42
C ALA A 54 3.64 -1.74 -9.93
N THR A 55 3.44 -2.95 -10.46
CA THR A 55 4.52 -3.78 -11.03
C THR A 55 5.12 -3.22 -12.31
N LYS A 56 4.44 -2.29 -13.01
CA LYS A 56 5.04 -1.53 -14.12
C LYS A 56 6.16 -0.61 -13.66
N VAL A 57 6.11 -0.16 -12.40
CA VAL A 57 7.12 0.71 -11.78
C VAL A 57 8.12 -0.12 -10.97
N SER A 58 7.66 -1.13 -10.24
CA SER A 58 8.51 -2.00 -9.43
C SER A 58 8.19 -3.49 -9.68
N PRO A 59 8.87 -4.13 -10.64
CA PRO A 59 8.56 -5.50 -11.08
C PRO A 59 8.70 -6.59 -10.00
N LEU A 60 9.43 -6.31 -8.92
CA LEU A 60 9.69 -7.25 -7.82
C LEU A 60 8.73 -7.08 -6.64
N LEU A 61 7.60 -6.37 -6.83
CA LEU A 61 6.60 -6.21 -5.78
C LEU A 61 5.99 -7.58 -5.41
N PRO A 62 6.13 -8.02 -4.14
CA PRO A 62 5.51 -9.25 -3.69
C PRO A 62 3.98 -9.07 -3.59
N TRP A 63 3.25 -10.18 -3.69
CA TRP A 63 1.82 -10.18 -3.42
C TRP A 63 1.51 -9.76 -1.97
N PRO A 64 0.40 -9.04 -1.71
CA PRO A 64 -0.01 -8.67 -0.36
C PRO A 64 -0.28 -9.92 0.47
N SER A 65 0.60 -10.22 1.41
CA SER A 65 0.56 -11.42 2.24
C SER A 65 -0.32 -11.28 3.49
N LYS A 66 -0.73 -10.06 3.83
CA LYS A 66 -1.48 -9.76 5.06
C LYS A 66 -2.63 -8.81 4.80
N LYS A 67 -3.85 -9.22 5.18
CA LYS A 67 -4.99 -8.31 5.29
C LYS A 67 -4.84 -7.53 6.60
N LEU A 68 -4.84 -6.21 6.51
CA LEU A 68 -4.91 -5.35 7.69
C LEU A 68 -6.38 -5.10 8.03
N ASN A 69 -6.67 -4.91 9.32
CA ASN A 69 -8.00 -4.48 9.74
C ASN A 69 -8.21 -3.05 9.24
N CYS A 70 -9.14 -2.85 8.31
CA CYS A 70 -9.46 -1.55 7.71
C CYS A 70 -10.27 -0.64 8.68
N GLU A 71 -10.00 -0.69 9.98
CA GLU A 71 -10.65 0.15 11.00
C GLU A 71 -10.04 1.55 11.08
N ILE A 72 -9.01 1.83 10.28
CA ILE A 72 -8.45 3.16 10.14
C ILE A 72 -9.28 3.87 9.07
N PHE A 73 -10.48 4.35 9.44
CA PHE A 73 -11.22 5.53 8.96
C PHE A 73 -12.64 5.55 9.56
#